data_AF-A0A1D8AH40-F1
#
_entry.id   AF-A0A1D8AH40-F1
#
_cell.length_a   1.000
_cell.length_b   1.000
_cell.length_c   1.000
_cell.angle_alpha   90.00
_cell.angle_beta   90.00
_cell.angle_gamma   90.00
#
_symmetry.space_group_name_H-M   'P 1'
#
loop_
_entity.id
_entity.type
_entity.pdbx_description
1 polymer ?
#
loop_
_entity_poly.entity_id
_entity_poly.type
_entity_poly.pdbx_seq_one_letter_code
_entity_poly.pdbx_strand_id
1 'polypeptide(L)' 'MTASLAERRSPLTIKPDPSKAAQACRLLIRAYLDGPDGVEWSDVQDALTVALQAFHLPETFVETEGGRWQ' A
#
# COMPACT_ATOMS: atom_id res chain seq x y z
N MET A 1 23.55 11.93 -19.09
CA MET A 1 22.32 11.28 -18.59
C MET A 1 22.71 9.97 -17.94
N THR A 2 22.77 9.90 -16.62
CA THR A 2 22.92 8.62 -15.92
C THR A 2 22.07 8.68 -14.66
N ALA A 3 20.81 8.28 -14.80
CA ALA A 3 20.05 7.86 -13.63
C ALA A 3 20.74 6.60 -13.08
N SER A 4 21.09 6.63 -11.80
CA SER A 4 21.77 5.53 -11.12
C SER A 4 20.84 4.31 -11.08
N LEU A 5 21.39 3.09 -11.13
CA LEU A 5 20.64 1.83 -10.97
C LEU A 5 19.74 1.82 -9.71
N ALA A 6 20.05 2.69 -8.74
CA ALA A 6 19.30 2.90 -7.50
C ALA A 6 17.98 3.68 -7.68
N GLU A 7 17.78 4.45 -8.76
CA GLU A 7 16.53 5.18 -9.04
C GLU A 7 15.41 4.28 -9.60
N ARG A 8 15.66 2.99 -9.85
CA ARG A 8 14.71 2.06 -10.51
C ARG A 8 14.22 0.90 -9.65
N ARG A 9 14.53 0.87 -8.35
CA ARG A 9 13.94 -0.13 -7.43
C ARG A 9 12.72 0.50 -6.77
N SER A 10 11.54 0.19 -7.31
CA SER A 10 10.29 0.55 -6.66
C SER A 10 10.35 0.08 -5.19
N PRO A 11 10.02 0.92 -4.21
CA PRO A 11 10.01 0.53 -2.80
C PRO A 11 9.08 -0.67 -2.51
N LEU A 12 8.14 -0.95 -3.42
CA LEU A 12 7.28 -2.13 -3.39
C LEU A 12 8.01 -3.43 -3.77
N THR A 13 9.26 -3.36 -4.24
CA THR A 13 10.11 -4.54 -4.51
C THR A 13 10.81 -5.07 -3.26
N ILE A 14 10.73 -4.35 -2.14
CA ILE A 14 11.27 -4.77 -0.85
C ILE A 14 10.39 -5.88 -0.29
N LYS A 15 10.99 -6.89 0.36
CA LYS A 15 10.23 -7.92 1.06
C LYS A 15 9.44 -7.28 2.21
N PRO A 16 8.10 -7.34 2.21
CA PRO A 16 7.32 -6.75 3.29
C PRO A 16 7.40 -7.60 4.57
N ASP A 17 7.03 -6.99 5.70
CA ASP A 17 6.65 -7.75 6.89
C ASP A 17 5.47 -8.69 6.54
N PRO A 18 5.66 -10.01 6.62
CA PRO A 18 4.64 -10.96 6.16
C PRO A 18 3.38 -10.95 7.03
N SER A 19 3.50 -10.60 8.31
CA SER A 19 2.37 -10.55 9.24
C SER A 19 1.48 -9.34 8.93
N LYS A 20 2.09 -8.18 8.72
CA LYS A 20 1.38 -6.96 8.33
C LYS A 20 0.79 -7.06 6.93
N ALA A 21 1.53 -7.61 5.97
CA ALA A 21 1.01 -7.84 4.62
C ALA A 21 -0.22 -8.76 4.66
N ALA A 22 -0.17 -9.86 5.41
CA ALA A 22 -1.33 -10.73 5.59
C ALA A 22 -2.49 -10.02 6.31
N GLN A 23 -2.22 -9.13 7.26
CA GLN A 23 -3.24 -8.32 7.93
C GLN A 23 -3.92 -7.34 6.97
N ALA A 24 -3.16 -6.61 6.15
CA ALA A 24 -3.70 -5.72 5.14
C ALA A 24 -4.64 -6.46 4.17
N CYS A 25 -4.22 -7.65 3.69
CA CYS A 25 -5.07 -8.49 2.85
C CYS A 25 -6.36 -8.91 3.56
N ARG A 26 -6.29 -9.30 4.84
CA ARG A 26 -7.49 -9.69 5.60
C ARG A 26 -8.45 -8.53 5.82
N LEU A 27 -7.94 -7.31 6.08
CA LEU A 27 -8.76 -6.11 6.22
C LEU A 27 -9.49 -5.81 4.90
N LEU A 28 -8.76 -5.82 3.79
CA LEU A 28 -9.36 -5.57 2.48
C LEU A 28 -10.41 -6.63 2.11
N ILE A 29 -10.11 -7.92 2.33
CA ILE A 29 -11.09 -8.99 2.08
C ILE A 29 -12.34 -8.79 2.94
N ARG A 30 -12.17 -8.43 4.22
CA ARG A 30 -13.30 -8.19 5.14
C ARG A 30 -14.18 -7.03 4.71
N ALA A 31 -13.58 -5.93 4.24
CA ALA A 31 -14.33 -4.80 3.71
C ALA A 31 -15.29 -5.22 2.58
N TYR A 32 -14.86 -6.17 1.73
CA TYR A 32 -15.64 -6.64 0.59
C TYR A 32 -16.49 -7.90 0.86
N LEU A 33 -16.51 -8.44 2.08
CA LEU A 33 -17.25 -9.68 2.37
C LEU A 33 -18.76 -9.56 2.11
N ASP A 34 -19.33 -8.39 2.39
CA ASP A 34 -20.76 -8.11 2.22
C ASP A 34 -21.10 -7.52 0.84
N GLY A 35 -20.12 -7.50 -0.07
CA GLY A 35 -20.24 -6.94 -1.41
C GLY A 35 -19.65 -5.53 -1.54
N PRO A 36 -19.37 -5.08 -2.79
CA PRO A 36 -18.67 -3.83 -3.04
C PRO A 36 -19.48 -2.58 -2.64
N ASP A 37 -20.82 -2.68 -2.58
CA ASP A 37 -21.71 -1.56 -2.26
C ASP A 37 -21.67 -1.18 -0.77
N GLY A 38 -21.17 -2.08 0.10
CA GLY A 38 -21.03 -1.85 1.54
C GLY A 38 -19.63 -1.43 1.97
N VAL A 39 -18.70 -1.25 1.04
CA VAL A 39 -17.32 -0.88 1.34
C VAL A 39 -17.24 0.61 1.64
N GLU A 40 -16.85 0.96 2.86
CA GLU A 40 -16.57 2.33 3.21
C GLU A 40 -15.14 2.69 2.79
N TRP A 41 -14.94 3.94 2.38
CA TRP A 41 -13.61 4.42 2.01
C TRP A 41 -12.59 4.28 3.15
N SER A 42 -13.04 4.42 4.40
CA SER A 42 -12.21 4.22 5.59
C SER A 42 -11.64 2.80 5.68
N ASP A 43 -12.40 1.77 5.30
CA ASP A 43 -11.93 0.38 5.37
C ASP A 43 -10.78 0.13 4.38
N VAL A 44 -10.86 0.76 3.21
CA VAL A 44 -9.80 0.73 2.20
C VAL A 44 -8.56 1.48 2.69
N GLN A 45 -8.75 2.63 3.34
CA GLN A 45 -7.66 3.41 3.93
C GLN A 45 -6.96 2.69 5.08
N ASP A 46 -7.69 1.96 5.92
CA ASP A 46 -7.13 1.16 7.00
C ASP A 46 -6.26 0.02 6.45
N ALA A 47 -6.75 -0.68 5.42
CA ALA A 47 -5.99 -1.72 4.74
C ALA A 47 -4.72 -1.16 4.08
N LEU A 48 -4.82 0.01 3.43
CA LEU A 48 -3.70 0.70 2.80
C LEU A 48 -2.64 1.13 3.82
N THR A 49 -3.07 1.66 4.97
CA THR A 49 -2.17 2.07 6.06
C THR A 49 -1.33 0.90 6.55
N VAL A 50 -1.96 -0.26 6.79
CA VAL A 50 -1.24 -1.47 7.21
C VAL A 50 -0.31 -1.98 6.12
N ALA A 51 -0.69 -1.85 4.85
CA ALA A 51 0.19 -2.20 3.72
C ALA A 51 1.43 -1.31 3.69
N LEU A 52 1.29 0.02 3.79
CA LEU A 52 2.43 0.95 3.84
C LEU A 52 3.37 0.62 5.01
N GLN A 53 2.81 0.33 6.18
CA GLN A 53 3.59 -0.12 7.34
C GLN A 53 4.31 -1.44 7.13
N ALA A 54 3.81 -2.34 6.28
CA ALA A 54 4.46 -3.61 5.94
C ALA A 54 5.72 -3.39 5.08
N PHE A 55 5.73 -2.34 4.27
CA PHE A 55 6.87 -1.94 3.44
C PHE A 55 7.75 -0.86 4.10
N HIS A 56 7.46 -0.47 5.34
CA HIS A 56 8.12 0.63 6.06
C HIS A 56 8.04 1.97 5.31
N LEU A 57 6.93 2.21 4.64
CA LEU A 57 6.67 3.44 3.89
C LEU A 57 5.89 4.44 4.75
N PRO A 58 6.11 5.75 4.54
CA PRO A 58 5.32 6.78 5.18
C PRO A 58 3.87 6.73 4.67
N GLU A 59 2.92 7.18 5.49
CA GLU A 59 1.49 7.24 5.09
C GLU A 59 1.26 8.18 3.89
N THR A 60 2.06 9.24 3.78
CA THR A 60 2.06 10.19 2.67
C THR A 60 2.72 9.66 1.39
N PHE A 61 3.18 8.40 1.38
CA PHE A 61 3.86 7.80 0.24
C PHE A 61 3.02 7.86 -1.04
N VAL A 62 1.72 7.59 -0.94
CA VAL A 62 0.80 7.58 -2.09
C VAL A 62 0.61 8.99 -2.66
N GLU A 63 0.60 10.03 -1.81
CA GLU A 63 0.50 11.42 -2.25
C GLU A 63 1.80 11.89 -2.94
N THR A 64 2.94 11.43 -2.42
CA THR A 64 4.27 11.88 -2.87
C THR A 64 4.74 11.16 -4.13
N GLU A 65 4.55 9.84 -4.22
CA GLU A 65 4.98 9.02 -5.37
C GLU A 65 3.84 8.76 -6.36
N GLY A 66 2.57 8.71 -5.91
CA GLY A 66 1.41 8.63 -6.81
C GLY A 66 1.20 9.91 -7.62
N GLY A 67 1.65 11.07 -7.11
CA GLY A 67 1.68 12.34 -7.82
C GLY A 67 2.87 12.52 -8.78
N ARG A 68 3.92 11.67 -8.69
CA ARG A 68 5.08 11.71 -9.62
C ARG A 68 4.79 11.08 -10.99
N TRP A 69 3.67 10.36 -11.13
CA TRP A 69 3.23 9.72 -12.37
C TRP A 69 1.99 10.39 -12.99
N GLN A 70 1.60 11.58 -12.52
CA GLN A 70 0.56 12.42 -13.11
C GLN A 70 1.13 13.43 -14.11
#